data_AF-A0A4Y2GMI4-F1
#
_entry.id   AF-A0A4Y2GMI4-F1
#
_cell.length_a   1.000
_cell.length_b   1.000
_cell.length_c   1.000
_cell.angle_alpha   90.00
_cell.angle_beta   90.00
_cell.angle_gamma   90.00
#
_symmetry.space_group_name_H-M   'P 1'
#
loop_
_entity.id
_entity.type
_entity.pdbx_description
1 polymer ?
#
loop_
_entity_poly.entity_id
_entity_poly.type
_entity_poly.pdbx_seq_one_letter_code
_entity_poly.pdbx_strand_id
1 'polypeptide(L)'
;MNGLLKNLLTLKLHLKGKTLQFLSNDISNKQQNNYDELVKILRKKFSESQSFEILQNKFNNIVQQPVKDFAEEISNASNKYFNSANSENPEICTLTEKMKFSKFMESLRPDIRTQVKILGPSSFEEAVKQACNAEIAFSDTAAASSNVFTPAKVNILLANHFESNKKIEELNKKLKI
;
A
#
# COMPACT_ATOMS: atom_id res chain seq x y z
N MET A 1 26.20 6.61 -34.20
CA MET A 1 25.03 7.39 -34.71
C MET A 1 23.67 6.66 -34.65
N ASN A 2 23.55 5.39 -34.24
CA ASN A 2 22.30 4.62 -34.43
C ASN A 2 21.30 4.55 -33.24
N GLY A 3 21.67 4.99 -32.02
CA GLY A 3 20.78 4.85 -30.85
C GLY A 3 19.61 5.84 -30.81
N LEU A 4 19.87 7.12 -31.14
CA LEU A 4 18.88 8.21 -31.06
C LEU A 4 17.75 8.04 -32.08
N LEU A 5 18.08 7.73 -33.34
CA LEU A 5 17.11 7.49 -34.40
C LEU A 5 16.20 6.29 -34.08
N LYS A 6 16.78 5.22 -33.52
CA LYS A 6 16.02 4.02 -33.10
C LYS A 6 15.03 4.35 -32.00
N ASN A 7 15.44 5.10 -30.97
CA ASN A 7 14.57 5.48 -29.86
C ASN A 7 13.42 6.41 -30.30
N LEU A 8 13.70 7.36 -31.21
CA LEU A 8 12.69 8.27 -31.74
C LEU A 8 11.64 7.54 -32.60
N LEU A 9 12.07 6.60 -33.45
CA LEU A 9 11.18 5.74 -34.24
C LEU A 9 10.30 4.87 -33.35
N THR A 10 10.89 4.22 -32.34
CA THR A 10 10.15 3.45 -31.34
C THR A 10 9.10 4.32 -30.64
N LEU A 11 9.47 5.54 -30.23
CA LEU A 11 8.51 6.45 -29.59
C LEU A 11 7.35 6.81 -30.53
N LYS A 12 7.62 7.15 -31.79
CA LYS A 12 6.59 7.47 -32.81
C LYS A 12 5.63 6.31 -33.05
N LEU A 13 6.09 5.05 -32.97
CA LEU A 13 5.24 3.86 -33.12
C LEU A 13 4.30 3.64 -31.94
N HIS A 14 4.72 4.02 -30.72
CA HIS A 14 3.92 3.84 -29.52
C HIS A 14 2.96 5.00 -29.22
N LEU A 15 3.25 6.20 -29.73
CA LEU A 15 2.39 7.37 -29.55
C LEU A 15 1.17 7.32 -30.48
N LYS A 16 0.01 7.71 -29.95
CA LYS A 16 -1.26 7.75 -30.69
C LYS A 16 -2.00 9.06 -30.44
N GLY A 17 -2.89 9.42 -31.36
CA GLY A 17 -3.80 10.56 -31.22
C GLY A 17 -3.09 11.90 -31.07
N LYS A 18 -3.57 12.73 -30.14
CA LYS A 18 -3.11 14.11 -29.92
C LYS A 18 -1.61 14.19 -29.57
N THR A 19 -1.05 13.16 -28.94
CA THR A 19 0.36 13.09 -28.55
C THR A 19 1.28 12.90 -29.75
N LEU A 20 0.87 12.08 -30.72
CA LEU A 20 1.60 11.91 -31.98
C LEU A 20 1.51 13.17 -32.85
N GLN A 21 0.32 13.80 -32.89
CA GLN A 21 0.11 15.06 -33.62
C GLN A 21 1.01 16.17 -33.08
N PHE A 22 1.13 16.29 -31.76
CA PHE A 22 2.05 17.22 -31.11
C PHE A 22 3.52 16.94 -31.46
N LEU A 23 3.95 15.69 -31.44
CA LEU A 23 5.31 15.32 -31.79
C LEU A 23 5.66 15.65 -33.25
N SER A 24 4.72 15.46 -34.17
CA SER A 24 4.94 15.68 -35.60
C SER A 24 4.85 17.15 -36.02
N ASN A 25 4.01 17.95 -35.35
CA ASN A 25 3.68 19.32 -35.82
C ASN A 25 4.28 20.42 -34.94
N ASP A 26 4.40 20.20 -33.62
CA ASP A 26 4.70 21.27 -32.67
C ASP A 26 6.13 21.18 -32.10
N ILE A 27 6.85 20.06 -32.26
CA ILE A 27 8.24 19.89 -31.78
C ILE A 27 9.24 20.12 -32.91
N SER A 28 10.21 21.00 -32.66
CA SER A 28 11.29 21.30 -33.64
C SER A 28 12.26 20.14 -33.84
N ASN A 29 12.84 20.02 -35.04
CA ASN A 29 13.85 18.99 -35.36
C ASN A 29 15.07 18.99 -34.42
N LYS A 30 15.42 20.15 -33.82
CA LYS A 30 16.48 20.24 -32.81
C LYS A 30 16.11 19.52 -31.50
N GLN A 31 14.87 19.67 -31.05
CA GLN A 31 14.36 19.00 -29.84
C GLN A 31 14.11 17.51 -30.07
N GLN A 32 13.80 17.08 -31.31
CA GLN A 32 13.67 15.66 -31.67
C GLN A 32 14.99 14.88 -31.59
N ASN A 33 16.13 15.56 -31.66
CA ASN A 33 17.45 14.93 -31.61
C ASN A 33 17.94 14.66 -30.18
N ASN A 34 17.23 15.12 -29.16
CA ASN A 34 17.52 14.84 -27.76
C ASN A 34 16.36 14.08 -27.11
N TYR A 35 16.55 12.79 -26.89
CA TYR A 35 15.51 11.91 -26.34
C TYR A 35 15.04 12.35 -24.95
N ASP A 36 15.96 12.73 -24.05
CA ASP A 36 15.62 13.10 -22.68
C ASP A 36 14.81 14.40 -22.63
N GLU A 37 15.16 15.35 -23.49
CA GLU A 37 14.45 16.63 -23.61
C GLU A 37 13.05 16.42 -24.21
N LEU A 38 12.93 15.52 -25.18
CA LEU A 38 11.66 15.15 -25.78
C LEU A 38 10.71 14.47 -24.78
N VAL A 39 11.23 13.55 -23.96
CA VAL A 39 10.47 12.91 -22.87
C VAL A 39 10.00 13.95 -21.84
N LYS A 40 10.85 14.93 -21.48
CA LYS A 40 10.47 16.03 -20.58
C LYS A 40 9.33 16.87 -21.15
N ILE A 41 9.38 17.25 -22.42
CA ILE A 41 8.33 18.06 -23.08
C ILE A 41 7.01 17.28 -23.13
N LEU A 42 7.04 16.01 -23.54
CA LEU A 42 5.85 15.17 -23.59
C LEU A 42 5.23 14.98 -22.22
N ARG A 43 6.03 14.70 -21.18
CA ARG A 43 5.54 14.67 -19.81
C ARG A 43 4.91 16.00 -19.42
N LYS A 44 5.55 17.13 -19.69
CA LYS A 44 5.02 18.45 -19.32
C LYS A 44 3.68 18.76 -19.99
N LYS A 45 3.50 18.39 -21.27
CA LYS A 45 2.29 18.72 -22.02
C LYS A 45 1.12 17.75 -21.79
N PHE A 46 1.41 16.48 -21.52
CA PHE A 46 0.39 15.43 -21.43
C PHE A 46 0.24 14.81 -20.03
N SER A 47 1.09 15.15 -19.06
CA SER A 47 0.78 14.82 -17.68
C SER A 47 -0.34 15.73 -17.22
N GLU A 48 -1.49 15.15 -16.87
CA GLU A 48 -2.51 15.86 -16.12
C GLU A 48 -1.90 16.24 -14.77
N SER A 49 -1.56 17.52 -14.60
CA SER A 49 -1.21 18.05 -13.29
C SER A 49 -2.47 18.02 -12.44
N GLN A 50 -2.55 17.06 -11.51
CA GLN A 50 -3.56 17.11 -10.46
C GLN A 50 -3.34 18.40 -9.66
N SER A 51 -4.42 19.10 -9.33
CA SER A 51 -4.31 20.32 -8.53
C SER A 51 -3.70 20.00 -7.16
N PHE A 52 -3.04 20.98 -6.56
CA PHE A 52 -2.46 20.85 -5.22
C PHE A 52 -3.49 20.38 -4.20
N GLU A 53 -4.71 20.92 -4.25
CA GLU A 53 -5.83 20.54 -3.37
C GLU A 53 -6.22 19.06 -3.50
N ILE A 54 -6.28 18.53 -4.73
CA ILE A 54 -6.58 17.10 -4.96
C ILE A 54 -5.47 16.23 -4.38
N LEU A 55 -4.21 16.59 -4.61
CA LEU A 55 -3.05 15.85 -4.10
C LEU A 55 -2.97 15.88 -2.57
N GLN A 56 -3.21 17.04 -1.97
CA GLN A 56 -3.27 17.22 -0.53
C GLN A 56 -4.40 16.40 0.08
N ASN A 57 -5.60 16.48 -0.49
CA ASN A 57 -6.76 15.73 -0.03
C ASN A 57 -6.52 14.22 -0.12
N LYS A 58 -5.88 13.75 -1.20
CA LYS A 58 -5.50 12.34 -1.33
C LYS A 58 -4.52 11.93 -0.25
N PHE A 59 -3.47 12.72 0.00
CA PHE A 59 -2.48 12.43 1.03
C PHE A 59 -3.09 12.42 2.45
N ASN A 60 -3.98 13.35 2.76
CA ASN A 60 -4.58 13.48 4.08
C ASN A 60 -5.57 12.36 4.39
N ASN A 61 -6.30 11.85 3.40
CA ASN A 61 -7.34 10.83 3.58
C ASN A 61 -6.85 9.38 3.39
N ILE A 62 -5.54 9.14 3.32
CA ILE A 62 -5.02 7.77 3.29
C ILE A 62 -5.34 7.09 4.61
N VAL A 63 -6.09 6.00 4.52
CA VAL A 63 -6.46 5.15 5.65
C VAL A 63 -5.65 3.88 5.63
N GLN A 64 -5.39 3.30 6.81
CA GLN A 64 -4.65 2.06 6.87
C GLN A 64 -5.42 0.91 6.18
N GLN A 65 -4.77 0.32 5.18
CA GLN A 65 -5.01 -1.00 4.59
C GLN A 65 -3.88 -1.96 5.09
N PRO A 66 -3.63 -3.17 4.54
CA PRO A 66 -2.44 -3.95 4.92
C PRO A 66 -1.20 -3.05 4.92
N VAL A 67 -0.38 -3.12 5.97
CA VAL A 67 0.68 -2.12 6.26
C VAL A 67 1.61 -1.91 5.07
N LYS A 68 1.87 -2.98 4.31
CA LYS A 68 2.70 -2.95 3.10
C LYS A 68 2.12 -2.06 2.01
N ASP A 69 0.87 -2.29 1.62
CA ASP A 69 0.19 -1.53 0.56
C ASP A 69 -0.05 -0.08 1.02
N PHE A 70 -0.34 0.09 2.31
CA PHE A 70 -0.46 1.40 2.95
C PHE A 70 0.84 2.21 2.89
N ALA A 71 1.99 1.59 3.19
CA ALA A 71 3.30 2.25 3.13
C ALA A 71 3.66 2.68 1.69
N GLU A 72 3.34 1.85 0.71
CA GLU A 72 3.52 2.17 -0.71
C GLU A 72 2.62 3.34 -1.13
N GLU A 73 1.35 3.33 -0.73
CA GLU A 73 0.41 4.41 -1.04
C GLU A 73 0.84 5.75 -0.45
N ILE A 74 1.27 5.77 0.83
CA ILE A 74 1.78 6.99 1.47
C ILE A 74 3.03 7.51 0.74
N SER A 75 3.95 6.62 0.37
CA SER A 75 5.17 7.00 -0.36
C SER A 75 4.84 7.62 -1.72
N ASN A 76 3.91 7.01 -2.45
CA ASN A 76 3.47 7.51 -3.75
C ASN A 76 2.74 8.85 -3.64
N ALA A 77 1.89 9.01 -2.63
CA ALA A 77 1.15 10.25 -2.40
C ALA A 77 2.06 11.40 -1.93
N SER A 78 3.01 11.15 -1.01
CA SER A 78 3.97 12.16 -0.56
C SER A 78 4.84 12.64 -1.73
N ASN A 79 5.36 11.71 -2.54
CA ASN A 79 6.22 12.06 -3.66
C ASN A 79 5.51 12.90 -4.72
N LYS A 80 4.20 12.66 -4.94
CA LYS A 80 3.38 13.46 -5.86
C LYS A 80 3.02 14.82 -5.26
N TYR A 81 2.63 14.85 -4.00
CA TYR A 81 2.19 16.08 -3.33
C TYR A 81 3.34 17.11 -3.19
N PHE A 82 4.53 16.65 -2.82
CA PHE A 82 5.71 17.51 -2.66
C PHE A 82 6.57 17.63 -3.92
N ASN A 83 6.19 16.95 -5.01
CA ASN A 83 6.99 16.87 -6.26
C ASN A 83 8.45 16.41 -6.04
N SER A 84 8.71 15.65 -4.97
CA SER A 84 10.07 15.29 -4.55
C SER A 84 10.77 14.33 -5.51
N ALA A 85 10.02 13.49 -6.21
CA ALA A 85 10.58 12.46 -7.09
C ALA A 85 11.44 13.03 -8.25
N ASN A 86 11.28 14.31 -8.56
CA ASN A 86 12.06 15.02 -9.58
C ASN A 86 12.82 16.23 -9.00
N SER A 87 12.83 16.40 -7.68
CA SER A 87 13.44 17.54 -7.01
C SER A 87 14.91 17.26 -6.70
N GLU A 88 15.80 18.11 -7.19
CA GLU A 88 17.22 18.11 -6.79
C GLU A 88 17.44 18.87 -5.47
N ASN A 89 16.41 19.54 -4.93
CA ASN A 89 16.52 20.28 -3.68
C ASN A 89 16.49 19.33 -2.47
N PRO A 90 17.59 19.26 -1.67
CA PRO A 90 17.69 18.35 -0.52
C PRO A 90 16.72 18.69 0.62
N GLU A 91 16.34 19.96 0.77
CA GLU A 91 15.37 20.38 1.79
C GLU A 91 13.97 19.85 1.48
N ILE A 92 13.57 19.87 0.20
CA ILE A 92 12.29 19.32 -0.25
C ILE A 92 12.26 17.81 -0.04
N CYS A 93 13.36 17.11 -0.37
CA CYS A 93 13.48 15.67 -0.13
C CYS A 93 13.38 15.34 1.37
N THR A 94 14.09 16.10 2.21
CA THR A 94 14.07 15.91 3.68
C THR A 94 12.68 16.17 4.26
N LEU A 95 12.01 17.24 3.84
CA LEU A 95 10.65 17.56 4.27
C LEU A 95 9.67 16.46 3.85
N THR A 96 9.81 15.97 2.61
CA THR A 96 8.97 14.88 2.10
C THR A 96 9.12 13.63 2.95
N GLU A 97 10.35 13.23 3.27
CA GLU A 97 10.62 12.06 4.11
C GLU A 97 10.02 12.22 5.52
N LYS A 98 10.16 13.40 6.14
CA LYS A 98 9.56 13.69 7.46
C LYS A 98 8.04 13.64 7.42
N MET A 99 7.43 14.23 6.38
CA MET A 99 5.97 14.25 6.22
C MET A 99 5.43 12.85 5.93
N LYS A 100 6.11 12.08 5.06
CA LYS A 100 5.81 10.68 4.77
C LYS A 100 5.81 9.84 6.06
N PHE A 101 6.87 9.99 6.85
CA PHE A 101 7.01 9.29 8.13
C PHE A 101 5.94 9.68 9.14
N SER A 102 5.71 10.98 9.32
CA SER A 102 4.70 11.49 10.26
C SER A 102 3.29 11.02 9.87
N LYS A 103 2.94 11.09 8.58
CA LYS A 103 1.62 10.71 8.11
C LYS A 103 1.36 9.21 8.28
N PHE A 104 2.38 8.38 8.03
CA PHE A 104 2.34 6.95 8.28
C PHE A 104 2.06 6.66 9.76
N MET A 105 2.85 7.22 10.66
CA MET A 105 2.68 7.03 12.10
C MET A 105 1.32 7.52 12.62
N GLU A 106 0.81 8.63 12.10
CA GLU A 106 -0.49 9.19 12.48
C GLU A 106 -1.65 8.27 12.07
N SER A 107 -1.60 7.78 10.82
CA SER A 107 -2.72 7.08 10.18
C SER A 107 -2.71 5.56 10.40
N LEU A 108 -1.70 5.05 11.12
CA LEU A 108 -1.72 3.67 11.63
C LEU A 108 -2.88 3.45 12.61
N ARG A 109 -3.47 2.26 12.56
CA ARG A 109 -4.43 1.71 13.50
C ARG A 109 -3.88 1.82 14.92
N PRO A 110 -4.71 2.18 15.92
CA PRO A 110 -4.23 2.52 17.26
C PRO A 110 -3.39 1.43 17.95
N ASP A 111 -3.75 0.16 17.74
CA ASP A 111 -3.07 -1.03 18.28
C ASP A 111 -1.64 -1.18 17.72
N ILE A 112 -1.49 -1.16 16.40
CA ILE A 112 -0.20 -1.22 15.71
C ILE A 112 0.64 0.02 16.04
N ARG A 113 0.03 1.21 15.97
CA ARG A 113 0.70 2.48 16.27
C ARG A 113 1.32 2.49 17.67
N THR A 114 0.65 1.90 18.65
CA THR A 114 1.17 1.82 20.02
C THR A 114 2.41 0.94 20.09
N GLN A 115 2.40 -0.23 19.44
CA GLN A 115 3.57 -1.12 19.37
C GLN A 115 4.77 -0.44 18.70
N VAL A 116 4.53 0.20 17.54
CA VAL A 116 5.58 0.90 16.80
C VAL A 116 6.15 2.06 17.61
N LYS A 117 5.32 2.83 18.32
CA LYS A 117 5.80 3.92 19.20
C LYS A 117 6.71 3.43 20.32
N ILE A 118 6.43 2.26 20.92
CA ILE A 118 7.27 1.67 21.98
C ILE A 118 8.65 1.32 21.43
N LEU A 119 8.71 0.80 20.19
CA LEU A 119 9.95 0.41 19.55
C LEU A 119 10.79 1.60 19.04
N GLY A 120 10.20 2.79 18.96
CA GLY A 120 10.91 4.04 18.67
C GLY A 120 11.68 4.05 17.35
N PRO A 121 11.03 3.84 16.19
CA PRO A 121 11.71 3.81 14.90
C PRO A 121 12.34 5.16 14.58
N SER A 122 13.55 5.12 14.02
CA SER A 122 14.32 6.29 13.60
C SER A 122 14.03 6.70 12.16
N SER A 123 13.44 5.81 11.37
CA SER A 123 13.16 6.00 9.95
C SER A 123 11.81 5.43 9.55
N PHE A 124 11.33 5.87 8.37
CA PHE A 124 10.11 5.32 7.77
C PHE A 124 10.22 3.82 7.53
N GLU A 125 11.34 3.34 6.99
CA GLU A 125 11.53 1.93 6.68
C GLU A 125 11.50 1.05 7.94
N GLU A 126 12.13 1.50 9.03
CA GLU A 126 12.05 0.82 10.32
C GLU A 126 10.62 0.75 10.83
N ALA A 127 9.87 1.85 10.76
CA ALA A 127 8.48 1.87 11.21
C ALA A 127 7.58 0.96 10.37
N VAL A 128 7.77 0.89 9.05
CA VAL A 128 7.04 -0.04 8.18
C VAL A 128 7.33 -1.48 8.58
N LYS A 129 8.60 -1.84 8.78
CA LYS A 129 8.99 -3.18 9.20
C LYS A 129 8.36 -3.56 10.55
N GLN A 130 8.42 -2.66 11.53
CA GLN A 130 7.82 -2.87 12.85
C GLN A 130 6.30 -2.99 12.77
N ALA A 131 5.65 -2.15 11.99
CA ALA A 131 4.20 -2.18 11.78
C ALA A 131 3.75 -3.47 11.09
N CYS A 132 4.48 -3.95 10.08
CA CYS A 132 4.22 -5.23 9.43
C CYS A 132 4.31 -6.40 10.42
N ASN A 133 5.36 -6.42 11.26
CA ASN A 133 5.53 -7.46 12.27
C ASN A 133 4.37 -7.45 13.28
N ALA A 134 3.93 -6.26 13.72
CA ALA A 134 2.80 -6.13 14.62
C ALA A 134 1.49 -6.59 13.96
N GLU A 135 1.24 -6.23 12.69
CA GLU A 135 0.06 -6.65 11.94
C GLU A 135 -0.04 -8.18 11.81
N ILE A 136 1.08 -8.85 11.53
CA ILE A 136 1.16 -10.32 11.48
C ILE A 136 0.86 -10.90 12.87
N ALA A 137 1.52 -10.40 13.91
CA ALA A 137 1.32 -10.88 15.28
C ALA A 137 -0.15 -10.75 15.75
N PHE A 138 -0.84 -9.66 15.39
CA PHE A 138 -2.26 -9.47 15.68
C PHE A 138 -3.17 -10.39 14.87
N SER A 139 -2.79 -10.70 13.62
CA SER A 139 -3.52 -11.65 12.78
C SER A 139 -3.40 -13.09 13.31
N ASP A 140 -2.20 -13.48 13.76
CA ASP A 140 -1.92 -14.80 14.32
C ASP A 140 -2.61 -15.01 15.69
N THR A 141 -2.64 -13.98 16.54
CA THR A 141 -3.37 -14.02 17.81
C THR A 141 -4.89 -14.05 17.60
N ALA A 142 -5.42 -13.42 16.55
CA ALA A 142 -6.83 -13.55 16.18
C ALA A 142 -7.17 -14.98 15.70
N ALA A 143 -6.27 -15.61 14.92
CA ALA A 143 -6.42 -17.01 14.53
C ALA A 143 -6.36 -17.96 15.74
N ALA A 144 -5.48 -17.69 16.71
CA ALA A 144 -5.40 -18.44 17.96
C ALA A 144 -6.61 -18.20 18.88
N SER A 145 -7.20 -17.00 18.88
CA SER A 145 -8.37 -16.65 19.72
C SER A 145 -9.69 -17.26 19.21
N SER A 146 -9.78 -17.62 17.93
CA SER A 146 -10.89 -18.41 17.37
C SER A 146 -11.03 -19.81 18.01
N ASN A 147 -9.99 -20.30 18.67
CA ASN A 147 -9.98 -21.55 19.43
C ASN A 147 -10.33 -21.38 20.91
N VAL A 148 -10.64 -20.17 21.37
CA VAL A 148 -11.14 -19.95 22.73
C VAL A 148 -12.52 -20.60 22.85
N PHE A 149 -12.64 -21.55 23.77
CA PHE A 149 -13.90 -22.18 24.13
C PHE A 149 -14.84 -21.11 24.71
N THR A 150 -15.72 -20.57 23.87
CA THR A 150 -16.79 -19.70 24.35
C THR A 150 -17.72 -20.51 25.26
N PRO A 151 -18.35 -19.90 26.28
CA PRO A 151 -19.32 -20.61 27.13
C PRO A 151 -20.43 -21.30 26.32
N ALA A 152 -20.82 -20.72 25.18
CA ALA A 152 -21.76 -21.33 24.24
C ALA A 152 -21.21 -22.62 23.60
N LYS A 153 -19.95 -22.63 23.13
CA LYS A 153 -19.30 -23.84 22.60
C LYS A 153 -19.15 -24.92 23.68
N VAL A 154 -18.82 -24.52 24.92
CA VAL A 154 -18.74 -25.45 26.07
C VAL A 154 -20.10 -26.10 26.33
N ASN A 155 -21.19 -25.32 26.34
CA ASN A 155 -22.53 -25.84 26.54
C ASN A 155 -22.97 -26.80 25.42
N ILE A 156 -22.63 -26.50 24.16
CA ILE A 156 -22.91 -27.40 23.03
C ILE A 156 -22.15 -28.71 23.18
N LEU A 157 -20.87 -28.67 23.57
CA LEU A 157 -20.06 -29.88 23.79
C LEU A 157 -20.62 -30.72 24.95
N LEU A 158 -21.00 -30.09 26.05
CA LEU A 158 -21.62 -30.74 27.20
C LEU A 158 -22.94 -31.42 26.80
N ALA A 159 -23.81 -30.72 26.09
CA ALA A 159 -25.09 -31.27 25.62
C ALA A 159 -24.88 -32.52 24.74
N ASN A 160 -23.91 -32.46 23.81
CA ASN A 160 -23.57 -33.60 22.95
C ASN A 160 -23.00 -34.79 23.75
N HIS A 161 -22.20 -34.51 24.78
CA HIS A 161 -21.66 -35.54 25.67
C HIS A 161 -22.77 -36.21 26.50
N PHE A 162 -23.73 -35.43 27.02
CA PHE A 162 -24.88 -35.99 27.74
C PHE A 162 -25.76 -36.87 26.86
N GLU A 163 -26.05 -36.45 25.63
CA GLU A 163 -26.82 -37.26 24.67
C GLU A 163 -26.09 -38.54 24.27
N SER A 164 -24.77 -38.48 24.10
CA SER A 164 -23.96 -39.66 23.80
C SER A 164 -23.98 -40.66 24.96
N ASN A 165 -23.84 -40.19 26.20
CA ASN A 165 -23.91 -41.05 27.38
C ASN A 165 -25.29 -41.68 27.57
N LYS A 166 -26.37 -40.94 27.28
CA LYS A 166 -27.73 -41.47 27.32
C LYS A 166 -27.93 -42.63 26.34
N LYS A 167 -27.41 -42.50 25.11
CA LYS A 167 -27.44 -43.58 24.10
C LYS A 167 -26.64 -44.79 24.55
N ILE A 168 -25.47 -44.59 25.15
CA ILE A 168 -24.65 -45.69 25.71
C ILE A 168 -25.42 -46.41 26.82
N GLU A 169 -26.10 -45.68 27.71
CA GLU A 169 -26.90 -46.27 28.78
C GLU A 169 -28.09 -47.09 28.24
N GLU A 170 -28.78 -46.60 27.21
CA GLU A 170 -29.85 -47.35 26.53
C GLU A 170 -29.33 -48.61 25.83
N LEU A 171 -28.17 -48.54 25.17
CA LEU A 171 -27.53 -49.70 24.55
C LEU A 171 -27.13 -50.74 25.61
N ASN A 172 -26.57 -50.30 26.74
CA ASN A 172 -26.23 -51.17 27.86
C ASN A 172 -27.46 -51.84 28.48
N LYS A 173 -28.61 -51.15 28.52
CA LYS A 173 -29.88 -51.77 28.95
C LYS A 173 -30.38 -52.83 27.97
N LYS A 174 -30.17 -52.63 26.65
CA LYS A 174 -30.52 -53.61 25.61
C LYS A 174 -29.55 -54.80 25.54
N LEU A 175 -28.31 -54.62 25.97
CA LEU A 175 -27.27 -55.65 26.03
C LEU A 175 -27.26 -56.46 27.33
N LYS A 176 -28.15 -56.15 28.29
CA LYS A 176 -28.40 -57.05 29.41
C LYS A 176 -29.00 -58.37 28.90
N ILE A 177 -28.15 -59.40 28.86
CA ILE A 177 -28.50 -60.78 29.26
C ILE A 177 -28.93 -60.73 30.74
#